data_AF-A0A960ANU8-F1
#
_entry.id   AF-A0A960ANU8-F1
#
_cell.length_a   1.000
_cell.length_b   1.000
_cell.length_c   1.000
_cell.angle_alpha   90.00
_cell.angle_beta   90.00
_cell.angle_gamma   90.00
#
_symmetry.space_group_name_H-M   'P 1'
#
loop_
_entity.id
_entity.type
_entity.pdbx_description
1 polymer ?
#
loop_
_entity_poly.entity_id
_entity_poly.type
_entity_poly.pdbx_seq_one_letter_code
_entity_poly.pdbx_strand_id
1 'polypeptide(L)'
;MGITSSALSKAQATVSKTQADIDEIEADLASAQTKLKMLQAGDKAVDKVTGPFADQAAFLRQKSQATVSSAQADVDELTAKLEAVKTKHKMAVSALNALEAVTD
;
A
#
# COMPACT_ATOMS: atom_id res chain seq x y z
N MET A 1 32.46 -2.75 25.66
CA MET A 1 32.06 -2.86 24.23
C MET A 1 30.81 -3.75 23.99
N GLY A 2 30.05 -4.18 25.01
CA GLY A 2 28.89 -5.07 24.79
C GLY A 2 27.58 -4.37 24.42
N ILE A 3 27.42 -3.08 24.77
CA ILE A 3 26.14 -2.37 24.62
C ILE A 3 25.92 -1.90 23.17
N THR A 4 26.98 -1.49 22.46
CA THR A 4 26.93 -1.06 21.06
C THR A 4 26.56 -2.18 20.10
N SER A 5 27.11 -3.39 20.28
CA SER A 5 26.78 -4.55 19.44
C SER A 5 25.30 -4.98 19.55
N SER A 6 24.72 -4.93 20.77
CA SER A 6 23.29 -5.25 20.96
C SER A 6 22.37 -4.18 20.35
N ALA A 7 22.74 -2.90 20.45
CA ALA A 7 21.97 -1.81 19.86
C ALA A 7 21.98 -1.87 18.32
N LEU A 8 23.14 -2.16 17.73
CA LEU A 8 23.32 -2.32 16.28
C LEU A 8 22.52 -3.51 15.75
N SER A 9 22.57 -4.66 16.43
CA SER A 9 21.76 -5.83 16.06
C SER A 9 20.24 -5.55 16.13
N LYS A 10 19.77 -4.82 17.14
CA LYS A 10 18.36 -4.40 17.23
C LYS A 10 17.97 -3.41 16.13
N ALA A 11 18.86 -2.48 15.78
CA ALA A 11 18.63 -1.54 14.70
C ALA A 11 18.55 -2.26 13.34
N GLN A 12 19.46 -3.20 13.06
CA GLN A 12 19.39 -4.06 11.86
C GLN A 12 18.09 -4.86 11.80
N ALA A 13 17.67 -5.48 12.91
CA ALA A 13 16.41 -6.20 12.97
C ALA A 13 15.20 -5.29 12.68
N THR A 14 15.25 -4.03 13.14
CA THR A 14 14.20 -3.04 12.88
C THR A 14 14.17 -2.61 11.41
N VAL A 15 15.33 -2.41 10.79
CA VAL A 15 15.46 -2.11 9.36
C VAL A 15 14.90 -3.26 8.53
N SER A 16 15.29 -4.50 8.82
CA SER A 16 14.77 -5.69 8.11
C SER A 16 13.27 -5.86 8.29
N LYS A 17 12.75 -5.63 9.50
CA LYS A 17 11.30 -5.70 9.76
C LYS A 17 10.53 -4.65 8.98
N THR A 18 10.98 -3.40 9.03
CA THR A 18 10.32 -2.30 8.29
C THR A 18 10.44 -2.47 6.78
N GLN A 19 11.49 -3.11 6.27
CA GLN A 19 11.59 -3.48 4.87
C GLN A 19 10.57 -4.56 4.48
N ALA A 20 10.42 -5.61 5.30
CA ALA A 20 9.41 -6.63 5.07
C ALA A 20 7.99 -6.04 5.10
N ASP A 21 7.71 -5.13 6.04
CA ASP A 21 6.43 -4.40 6.11
C ASP A 21 6.20 -3.57 4.83
N ILE A 22 7.25 -2.96 4.24
CA ILE A 22 7.15 -2.24 2.95
C ILE A 22 6.77 -3.21 1.83
N ASP A 23 7.49 -4.33 1.71
CA ASP A 23 7.28 -5.31 0.64
C ASP A 23 5.86 -5.90 0.69
N GLU A 24 5.36 -6.18 1.90
CA GLU A 24 3.99 -6.66 2.13
C GLU A 24 2.94 -5.61 1.69
N ILE A 25 3.09 -4.36 2.11
CA ILE A 25 2.18 -3.28 1.74
C ILE A 25 2.23 -2.99 0.23
N GLU A 26 3.41 -3.07 -0.41
CA GLU A 26 3.52 -2.90 -1.86
C GLU A 26 2.80 -4.02 -2.62
N ALA A 27 2.87 -5.26 -2.14
CA ALA A 27 2.12 -6.37 -2.72
C ALA A 27 0.59 -6.17 -2.58
N ASP A 28 0.13 -5.75 -1.40
CA ASP A 28 -1.27 -5.43 -1.14
C ASP A 28 -1.77 -4.28 -2.02
N LEU A 29 -0.96 -3.22 -2.15
CA LEU A 29 -1.26 -2.08 -3.00
C LEU A 29 -1.34 -2.47 -4.47
N ALA A 30 -0.43 -3.31 -4.97
CA ALA A 30 -0.48 -3.83 -6.34
C ALA A 30 -1.75 -4.67 -6.58
N SER A 31 -2.14 -5.49 -5.60
CA SER A 31 -3.37 -6.28 -5.64
C SER A 31 -4.61 -5.39 -5.67
N ALA A 32 -4.68 -4.38 -4.79
CA ALA A 32 -5.77 -3.42 -4.72
C ALA A 32 -5.89 -2.59 -6.01
N GLN A 33 -4.78 -2.11 -6.55
CA GLN A 33 -4.75 -1.41 -7.84
C GLN A 33 -5.21 -2.29 -9.00
N THR A 34 -4.86 -3.58 -8.99
CA THR A 34 -5.31 -4.54 -10.00
C THR A 34 -6.82 -4.74 -9.92
N LYS A 35 -7.37 -4.92 -8.70
CA LYS A 35 -8.82 -5.00 -8.48
C LYS A 35 -9.53 -3.73 -8.93
N LEU A 36 -9.00 -2.55 -8.61
CA LEU A 36 -9.55 -1.27 -9.04
C LEU A 36 -9.61 -1.15 -10.56
N LYS A 37 -8.53 -1.52 -11.26
CA LYS A 37 -8.50 -1.55 -12.73
C LYS A 37 -9.53 -2.52 -13.32
N MET A 38 -9.68 -3.70 -12.73
CA MET A 38 -10.70 -4.67 -13.14
C MET A 38 -12.12 -4.14 -12.95
N LEU A 39 -12.40 -3.49 -11.80
CA LEU A 39 -13.69 -2.87 -11.52
C LEU A 39 -14.00 -1.75 -12.53
N GLN A 40 -13.04 -0.87 -12.81
CA GLN A 40 -13.19 0.20 -13.80
C GLN A 40 -13.38 -0.33 -15.23
N ALA A 41 -12.70 -1.42 -15.59
CA ALA A 41 -12.88 -2.07 -16.89
C ALA A 41 -14.24 -2.76 -17.00
N GLY A 42 -14.68 -3.44 -15.93
CA GLY A 42 -16.01 -4.05 -15.84
C GLY A 42 -17.13 -3.03 -15.93
N ASP A 43 -16.98 -1.88 -15.24
CA ASP A 43 -17.96 -0.78 -15.29
C ASP A 43 -18.16 -0.24 -16.70
N LYS A 44 -17.07 -0.03 -17.46
CA LYS A 44 -17.12 0.38 -18.87
C LYS A 44 -17.78 -0.67 -19.77
N ALA A 45 -17.57 -1.96 -19.49
CA ALA A 45 -18.20 -3.04 -20.24
C ALA A 45 -19.71 -3.10 -19.98
N VAL A 46 -20.13 -2.94 -18.71
CA VAL A 46 -21.54 -2.85 -18.32
C VAL A 46 -22.22 -1.66 -19.01
N ASP A 47 -21.60 -0.49 -18.97
CA ASP A 47 -22.13 0.73 -19.59
C ASP A 47 -22.43 0.57 -21.09
N LYS A 48 -21.57 -0.16 -21.81
CA LYS A 48 -21.73 -0.43 -23.25
C LYS A 48 -22.87 -1.40 -23.57
N VAL A 49 -23.20 -2.31 -22.65
CA VAL A 49 -24.23 -3.35 -22.86
C VAL A 49 -25.61 -2.90 -22.37
N THR A 50 -25.67 -2.08 -21.32
CA THR A 50 -26.93 -1.66 -20.69
C THR A 50 -27.60 -0.45 -21.34
N GLY A 51 -27.03 0.11 -22.43
CA GLY A 51 -27.62 1.21 -23.21
C GLY A 51 -29.11 1.08 -23.58
N PRO A 52 -29.68 -0.11 -23.86
CA PRO A 52 -31.11 -0.28 -24.10
C PRO A 52 -31.98 -0.41 -22.82
N PHE A 53 -31.39 -0.58 -21.63
CA PHE A 53 -32.09 -0.80 -20.35
C PHE A 53 -31.71 0.27 -19.31
N ALA A 54 -31.87 1.54 -19.68
CA ALA A 54 -31.35 2.71 -18.96
C ALA A 54 -31.69 2.76 -17.45
N ASP A 55 -32.91 2.34 -17.05
CA ASP A 55 -33.31 2.37 -15.64
C ASP A 55 -32.63 1.29 -14.79
N GLN A 56 -32.43 0.08 -15.33
CA GLN A 56 -31.73 -1.00 -14.64
C GLN A 56 -30.20 -0.77 -14.65
N ALA A 57 -29.71 -0.10 -15.70
CA ALA A 57 -28.33 0.37 -15.83
C ALA A 57 -27.96 1.37 -14.74
N ALA A 58 -28.86 2.30 -14.39
CA ALA A 58 -28.58 3.38 -13.44
C ALA A 58 -28.25 2.84 -12.03
N PHE A 59 -29.01 1.87 -11.54
CA PHE A 59 -28.75 1.23 -10.24
C PHE A 59 -27.42 0.45 -10.24
N LEU A 60 -27.15 -0.31 -11.30
CA LEU A 60 -25.89 -1.05 -11.44
C LEU A 60 -24.69 -0.11 -11.52
N ARG A 61 -24.81 1.00 -12.25
CA ARG A 61 -23.79 2.04 -12.39
C ARG A 61 -23.52 2.74 -11.07
N GLN A 62 -24.56 3.09 -10.31
CA GLN A 62 -24.40 3.67 -8.97
C GLN A 62 -23.67 2.72 -8.02
N LYS A 63 -24.06 1.44 -7.99
CA LYS A 63 -23.41 0.42 -7.16
C LYS A 63 -21.96 0.18 -7.58
N SER A 64 -21.71 0.13 -8.88
CA SER A 64 -20.36 -0.03 -9.45
C SER A 64 -19.47 1.16 -9.10
N GLN A 65 -19.97 2.38 -9.25
CA GLN A 65 -19.26 3.62 -8.89
C GLN A 65 -18.93 3.69 -7.39
N ALA A 66 -19.85 3.25 -6.52
CA ALA A 66 -19.58 3.13 -5.08
C ALA A 66 -18.47 2.09 -4.80
N THR A 67 -18.47 0.97 -5.52
CA THR A 67 -17.45 -0.08 -5.39
C THR A 67 -16.08 0.40 -5.87
N VAL A 68 -16.03 1.10 -7.01
CA VAL A 68 -14.80 1.74 -7.53
C VAL A 68 -14.29 2.77 -6.53
N SER A 69 -15.17 3.63 -5.99
CA SER A 69 -14.77 4.65 -5.00
C SER A 69 -14.22 4.02 -3.72
N SER A 70 -14.83 2.92 -3.24
CA SER A 70 -14.31 2.18 -2.09
C SER A 70 -12.94 1.58 -2.38
N ALA A 71 -12.78 0.90 -3.51
CA ALA A 71 -11.49 0.33 -3.90
C ALA A 71 -10.41 1.40 -4.11
N GLN A 72 -10.80 2.60 -4.54
CA GLN A 72 -9.90 3.73 -4.68
C GLN A 72 -9.44 4.25 -3.30
N ALA A 73 -10.37 4.34 -2.34
CA ALA A 73 -10.05 4.69 -0.96
C ALA A 73 -9.10 3.66 -0.31
N ASP A 74 -9.29 2.37 -0.58
CA ASP A 74 -8.38 1.31 -0.10
C ASP A 74 -6.96 1.48 -0.65
N VAL A 75 -6.84 1.80 -1.95
CA VAL A 75 -5.54 2.09 -2.59
C VAL A 75 -4.89 3.33 -1.96
N ASP A 76 -5.66 4.39 -1.73
CA ASP A 76 -5.17 5.63 -1.11
C ASP A 76 -4.69 5.37 0.34
N GLU A 77 -5.44 4.57 1.11
CA GLU A 77 -5.06 4.18 2.47
C GLU A 77 -3.78 3.34 2.47
N LEU A 78 -3.67 2.34 1.60
CA LEU A 78 -2.46 1.52 1.47
C LEU A 78 -1.26 2.37 1.03
N THR A 79 -1.47 3.34 0.15
CA THR A 79 -0.43 4.29 -0.27
C THR A 79 0.05 5.13 0.90
N ALA A 80 -0.87 5.65 1.71
CA ALA A 80 -0.53 6.43 2.90
C ALA A 80 0.22 5.58 3.94
N LYS A 81 -0.20 4.33 4.16
CA LYS A 81 0.51 3.36 5.03
C LYS A 81 1.92 3.08 4.51
N LEU A 82 2.06 2.86 3.21
CA LEU A 82 3.35 2.62 2.57
C LEU A 82 4.32 3.78 2.81
N GLU A 83 3.88 5.02 2.59
CA GLU A 83 4.70 6.21 2.83
C GLU A 83 5.08 6.38 4.31
N ALA A 84 4.16 6.07 5.22
CA ALA A 84 4.45 6.09 6.66
C ALA A 84 5.51 5.05 7.05
N VAL A 85 5.43 3.81 6.51
CA VAL A 85 6.43 2.77 6.78
C VAL A 85 7.76 3.09 6.10
N LYS A 86 7.77 3.59 4.86
CA LYS A 86 8.99 4.07 4.17
C LYS A 86 9.70 5.16 4.97
N THR A 87 8.94 6.07 5.57
CA THR A 87 9.49 7.10 6.48
C THR A 87 10.13 6.47 7.71
N LYS A 88 9.44 5.53 8.37
CA LYS A 88 10.00 4.79 9.53
C LYS A 88 11.25 4.00 9.16
N HIS A 89 11.26 3.34 8.00
CA HIS A 89 12.42 2.60 7.49
C HIS A 89 13.62 3.53 7.27
N LYS A 90 13.43 4.70 6.62
CA LYS A 90 14.50 5.70 6.46
C LYS A 90 15.06 6.16 7.81
N MET A 91 14.21 6.38 8.80
CA MET A 91 14.66 6.74 10.16
C MET A 91 15.44 5.59 10.82
N ALA A 92 14.98 4.35 10.66
CA ALA A 92 15.66 3.17 11.19
C ALA A 92 17.03 2.95 10.54
N VAL A 93 17.14 3.12 9.22
CA VAL A 93 18.42 3.07 8.49
C VAL A 93 19.35 4.20 8.93
N SER A 94 18.83 5.42 9.08
CA SER A 94 19.65 6.54 9.56
C SER A 94 20.17 6.30 10.97
N ALA A 95 19.34 5.74 11.86
CA ALA A 95 19.74 5.37 13.21
C ALA A 95 20.78 4.22 13.22
N LEU A 96 20.62 3.24 12.32
CA LEU A 96 21.59 2.16 12.14
C LEU A 96 22.95 2.71 11.68
N ASN A 97 22.97 3.54 10.65
CA ASN A 97 24.21 4.14 10.14
C ASN A 97 24.91 5.00 11.20
N ALA A 98 24.15 5.73 12.02
CA ALA A 98 24.71 6.50 13.13
C ALA A 98 25.33 5.61 14.22
N LEU A 99 24.72 4.45 14.50
CA LEU A 99 25.28 3.46 15.43
C LEU A 99 26.55 2.81 14.87
N GLU A 100 26.59 2.50 13.57
CA GLU A 100 27.78 1.97 12.89
C GLU A 100 28.94 2.98 12.97
N ALA A 101 28.69 4.25 12.65
CA ALA A 101 29.71 5.31 12.67
C ALA A 101 30.30 5.62 14.05
N VAL A 102 29.61 5.26 15.15
CA VAL A 102 30.09 5.42 16.53
C VAL A 102 30.78 4.15 17.05
N THR A 103 30.63 3.02 16.33
CA THR A 103 31.20 1.73 16.71
C THR A 103 32.52 1.43 15.98
N ASP A 104 32.75 2.04 14.81
CA ASP A 104 34.07 2.13 14.13
C ASP A 104 35.05 3.05 14.89
#